data_AF-U6SKX8-F1
#
_entry.id   AF-U6SKX8-F1
#
_cell.length_a   1.000
_cell.length_b   1.000
_cell.length_c   1.000
_cell.angle_alpha   90.00
_cell.angle_beta   90.00
_cell.angle_gamma   90.00
#
_symmetry.space_group_name_H-M   'P 1'
#
loop_
_entity.id
_entity.type
_entity.pdbx_description
1 polymer ?
#
loop_
_entity_poly.entity_id
_entity_poly.type
_entity_poly.pdbx_seq_one_letter_code
_entity_poly.pdbx_strand_id
1 'polypeptide(L)' 'MERTLIEERYMTADSDYLTDHNVYAFKFNPPISSTYYNKIRWKAFYKLALILNIAGTKDI' A
#
# COMPACT_ATOMS: atom_id res chain seq x y z
N MET A 1 -9.12 -5.00 -2.39
CA MET A 1 -7.70 -5.08 -2.79
C MET A 1 -6.92 -3.84 -2.35
N GLU A 2 -7.18 -2.65 -2.89
CA GLU A 2 -6.43 -1.44 -2.51
C GLU A 2 -6.70 -1.01 -1.06
N ARG A 3 -7.94 -1.12 -0.57
CA ARG A 3 -8.27 -0.87 0.85
C ARG A 3 -7.45 -1.76 1.79
N THR A 4 -7.46 -3.08 1.56
CA THR A 4 -6.69 -4.05 2.33
C THR A 4 -5.21 -3.71 2.35
N LEU A 5 -4.66 -3.29 1.21
CA LEU A 5 -3.27 -2.85 1.14
C LEU A 5 -2.99 -1.60 1.96
N ILE A 6 -3.91 -0.62 1.93
CA ILE A 6 -3.78 0.61 2.72
C ILE A 6 -3.83 0.28 4.21
N GLU A 7 -4.80 -0.53 4.63
CA GLU A 7 -4.99 -0.93 6.01
C GLU A 7 -3.77 -1.72 6.53
N GLU A 8 -3.40 -2.80 5.83
CA GLU A 8 -2.36 -3.73 6.27
C GLU A 8 -0.93 -3.20 6.12
N ARG A 9 -0.68 -2.23 5.22
CA ARG A 9 0.66 -1.69 5.02
C ARG A 9 0.88 -0.30 5.58
N TYR A 10 -0.10 0.60 5.49
CA TYR A 10 0.11 2.01 5.80
C TYR A 10 -0.64 2.49 7.05
N MET A 11 -1.64 1.73 7.54
CA MET A 11 -2.44 2.11 8.72
C MET A 11 -2.18 1.22 9.94
N THR A 12 -1.12 0.41 9.92
CA THR A 12 -0.72 -0.42 11.07
C THR A 12 0.43 0.26 11.82
N ALA A 13 0.47 0.05 13.14
CA ALA A 13 1.55 0.55 13.99
C ALA A 13 2.91 -0.05 13.60
N ASP A 14 2.91 -1.27 13.05
CA ASP A 14 4.13 -1.99 12.65
C ASP A 14 4.53 -1.72 11.20
N SER A 15 3.90 -0.75 10.54
CA SER A 15 4.11 -0.46 9.10
C SER A 15 5.58 -0.26 8.73
N ASP A 16 6.36 0.39 9.60
CA ASP A 16 7.80 0.61 9.42
C ASP A 16 8.64 -0.69 9.43
N TYR A 17 8.11 -1.76 10.00
CA TYR A 17 8.79 -3.06 10.11
C TYR A 17 8.25 -4.10 9.10
N LEU A 18 7.24 -3.74 8.30
CA LEU A 18 6.64 -4.64 7.32
C LEU A 18 7.44 -4.68 6.02
N THR A 19 7.95 -5.87 5.68
CA THR A 19 8.54 -6.12 4.37
C THR A 19 7.46 -6.31 3.30
N ASP A 20 7.79 -5.98 2.05
CA ASP A 20 6.91 -6.24 0.90
C ASP A 20 6.47 -7.70 0.85
N HIS A 21 7.41 -8.63 1.11
CA HIS A 21 7.13 -10.06 1.21
C HIS A 21 6.08 -10.38 2.28
N ASN A 22 6.20 -9.80 3.47
CA ASN A 22 5.21 -10.03 4.53
C ASN A 22 3.80 -9.68 4.05
N VAL A 23 3.67 -8.52 3.40
CA VAL A 23 2.38 -8.01 2.93
C VAL A 23 1.80 -8.91 1.85
N TYR A 24 2.50 -9.15 0.73
CA TYR A 24 1.89 -9.88 -0.39
C TYR A 24 1.68 -11.37 -0.12
N ALA A 25 2.50 -11.98 0.74
CA ALA A 25 2.45 -13.42 1.02
C ALA A 25 1.52 -13.79 2.19
N PHE A 26 1.39 -12.92 3.21
CA PHE A 26 0.67 -13.27 4.44
C PHE A 26 -0.51 -12.35 4.78
N LYS A 27 -0.57 -11.12 4.23
CA LYS A 27 -1.67 -10.18 4.51
C LYS A 27 -2.82 -10.25 3.50
N PHE A 28 -2.58 -10.84 2.33
CA PHE A 28 -3.63 -11.09 1.33
C PHE A 28 -4.17 -12.52 1.41
N ASN A 29 -5.48 -12.66 1.21
CA ASN A 29 -6.15 -13.95 1.11
C ASN A 29 -7.03 -13.98 -0.16
N PRO A 30 -6.64 -14.69 -1.24
CA PRO A 30 -5.41 -15.49 -1.37
C PRO A 30 -4.14 -14.61 -1.47
N PRO A 31 -2.95 -15.18 -1.19
CA PRO A 31 -1.67 -14.49 -1.43
C PRO A 31 -1.54 -14.03 -2.88
N ILE A 32 -0.85 -12.90 -3.08
CA ILE A 32 -0.63 -12.33 -4.41
C ILE A 32 0.84 -12.36 -4.81
N SER A 33 1.12 -12.34 -6.10
CA SER A 33 2.50 -12.30 -6.59
C SER A 33 3.16 -10.95 -6.32
N SER A 34 4.47 -10.94 -6.10
CA SER A 34 5.28 -9.72 -5.95
C SER A 34 5.09 -8.74 -7.13
N THR A 35 5.01 -9.27 -8.35
CA THR A 35 4.76 -8.46 -9.56
C THR A 35 3.40 -7.77 -9.51
N TYR A 36 2.35 -8.47 -9.08
CA TYR A 36 1.02 -7.88 -8.95
C TYR A 36 0.98 -6.86 -7.82
N TYR A 37 1.59 -7.20 -6.68
CA TYR A 37 1.76 -6.31 -5.54
C TYR A 37 2.38 -4.97 -5.92
N ASN A 38 3.49 -4.97 -6.68
CA ASN A 38 4.15 -3.74 -7.13
C ASN A 38 3.23 -2.83 -7.97
N LYS A 39 2.37 -3.42 -8.81
CA LYS A 39 1.41 -2.66 -9.63
C LYS A 39 0.33 -1.97 -8.79
N ILE A 40 -0.16 -2.64 -7.74
CA ILE A 40 -1.22 -2.09 -6.87
C ILE A 40 -0.66 -1.20 -5.75
N ARG A 41 0.62 -1.38 -5.36
CA ARG A 41 1.29 -0.60 -4.30
C ARG A 41 1.27 0.89 -4.57
N TRP A 42 1.62 1.29 -5.79
CA TRP A 42 1.65 2.69 -6.19
C TRP A 42 0.25 3.33 -6.15
N LYS A 43 -0.77 2.61 -6.63
CA LYS A 43 -2.16 3.09 -6.63
C LYS A 43 -2.67 3.30 -5.20
N ALA A 44 -2.39 2.35 -4.30
CA ALA A 44 -2.78 2.45 -2.89
C ALA A 44 -2.09 3.63 -2.20
N PHE A 45 -0.77 3.79 -2.40
CA PHE A 45 -0.01 4.91 -1.85
C PHE A 45 -0.54 6.26 -2.35
N TYR A 46 -0.74 6.39 -3.66
CA TYR A 46 -1.25 7.63 -4.26
C TYR A 46 -2.66 7.98 -3.75
N LYS A 47 -3.55 7.00 -3.66
CA LYS A 47 -4.89 7.20 -3.06
C LYS A 47 -4.80 7.65 -1.61
N LEU A 48 -3.92 7.03 -0.81
CA LEU A 48 -3.71 7.44 0.57
C LEU A 48 -3.18 8.87 0.65
N ALA A 49 -2.20 9.22 -0.18
CA ALA A 49 -1.63 10.57 -0.24
C ALA A 49 -2.69 11.62 -0.60
N LEU A 50 -3.59 11.31 -1.54
CA LEU A 50 -4.72 12.17 -1.90
C LEU A 50 -5.71 12.32 -0.74
N ILE A 51 -6.08 11.23 -0.08
CA ILE A 51 -7.01 11.24 1.07
C ILE A 51 -6.45 12.08 2.22
N LEU A 52 -5.14 11.96 2.47
CA LEU A 52 -4.46 12.73 3.52
C LEU A 52 -4.12 14.16 3.10
N ASN A 53 -4.45 14.56 1.87
CA ASN A 53 -4.10 15.86 1.29
C ASN A 53 -2.59 16.18 1.37
N ILE A 54 -1.75 15.15 1.32
CA ILE A 54 -0.28 15.25 1.29
C ILE A 54 0.28 15.01 -0.12
N ALA A 55 -0.60 14.66 -1.07
CA ALA A 55 -0.25 14.64 -2.48
C ALA A 55 0.09 16.07 -2.90
N GLY A 56 1.38 16.40 -2.93
CA GLY A 56 1.83 17.72 -3.35
C GLY A 56 1.24 18.05 -4.73
N THR A 57 0.60 19.20 -4.84
CA THR A 57 0.36 19.79 -6.15
C THR A 57 1.73 20.08 -6.74
N LYS A 58 2.00 19.55 -7.93
CA LYS A 58 3.11 20.07 -8.71
C LYS A 58 2.63 21.44 -9.16
N ASP A 59 2.98 22.49 -8.42
CA ASP A 59 2.74 23.85 -8.86
C ASP A 59 3.57 24.01 -10.15
N ILE A 60 2.87 24.13 -11.29
CA ILE A 60 3.43 24.35 -12.63
C ILE A 60 3.44 25.85 -12.88
#